data_AF-A0A6L9U911-F1
#
_entry.id   AF-A0A6L9U911-F1
#
_cell.length_a   1.000
_cell.length_b   1.000
_cell.length_c   1.000
_cell.angle_alpha   90.00
_cell.angle_beta   90.00
_cell.angle_gamma   90.00
#
_symmetry.space_group_name_H-M   'P 1'
#
loop_
_entity.id
_entity.type
_entity.pdbx_description
1 polymer ?
#
loop_
_entity_poly.entity_id
_entity_poly.type
_entity_poly.pdbx_seq_one_letter_code
_entity_poly.pdbx_strand_id
1 'polypeptide(L)'
;MAHGDYDGPDRPDKGKEGGSCNRTLCQCAPARWYNHGSYAWYCDDCRDQIYDAVGRLHWERDFPNAGHPMFETREMMNARGRR
;
A
#
# COMPACT_ATOMS: atom_id res chain seq x y z
N MET A 1 -7.95 -1.11 15.88
CA MET A 1 -7.29 -2.40 16.14
C MET A 1 -5.80 -2.12 16.15
N ALA A 2 -5.08 -2.51 17.21
CA ALA A 2 -3.63 -2.39 17.21
C ALA A 2 -3.06 -3.32 16.12
N HIS A 3 -2.07 -2.83 15.38
CA HIS A 3 -1.44 -3.57 14.29
C HIS A 3 -0.61 -4.73 14.84
N GLY A 4 -0.71 -5.92 14.25
CA GLY A 4 0.20 -7.03 14.54
C GLY A 4 -0.44 -8.27 15.17
N ASP A 5 -1.66 -8.16 15.68
CA ASP A 5 -2.35 -9.24 16.41
C ASP A 5 -3.21 -10.17 15.52
N TYR A 6 -3.14 -10.02 14.19
CA TYR A 6 -3.90 -10.93 13.33
C TYR A 6 -3.17 -12.27 13.13
N ASP A 7 -3.67 -13.30 13.80
CA ASP A 7 -3.20 -14.69 13.70
C ASP A 7 -4.11 -15.58 12.82
N GLY A 8 -5.10 -14.99 12.16
CA GLY A 8 -6.05 -15.72 11.31
C GLY A 8 -5.51 -16.06 9.91
N PRO A 9 -6.21 -16.93 9.17
CA PRO A 9 -5.91 -17.15 7.75
C PRO A 9 -6.13 -15.88 6.94
N ASP A 10 -5.42 -15.74 5.82
CA ASP A 10 -5.56 -14.57 4.96
C ASP A 10 -7.03 -14.35 4.53
N ARG A 11 -7.54 -13.13 4.75
CA ARG A 11 -8.90 -12.78 4.34
C ARG A 11 -9.02 -12.87 2.81
N PRO A 12 -10.19 -13.29 2.26
CA PRO A 12 -10.36 -13.47 0.82
C PRO A 12 -10.25 -12.16 0.02
N ASP A 13 -10.34 -11.02 0.69
CA ASP A 13 -10.21 -9.67 0.13
C ASP A 13 -8.86 -9.01 0.44
N LYS A 14 -7.89 -9.77 0.99
CA LYS A 14 -6.53 -9.29 1.25
C LYS A 14 -5.87 -8.72 0.00
N GLY A 15 -5.29 -7.54 0.16
CA GLY A 15 -4.55 -6.84 -0.88
C GLY A 15 -5.42 -6.30 -2.01
N LYS A 16 -6.76 -6.30 -1.87
CA LYS A 16 -7.69 -5.72 -2.84
C LYS A 16 -8.08 -4.29 -2.46
N GLU A 17 -8.40 -3.48 -3.46
CA GLU A 17 -8.89 -2.11 -3.26
C GLU A 17 -10.14 -2.10 -2.39
N GLY A 18 -10.12 -1.32 -1.30
CA GLY A 18 -11.21 -1.25 -0.33
C GLY A 18 -11.36 -2.47 0.59
N GLY A 19 -10.60 -3.55 0.34
CA GLY A 19 -10.60 -4.77 1.13
C GLY A 19 -9.62 -4.73 2.31
N SER A 20 -9.08 -5.88 2.66
CA SER A 20 -8.16 -6.05 3.78
C SER A 20 -6.71 -5.73 3.37
N CYS A 21 -5.93 -5.12 4.27
CA CYS A 21 -4.52 -4.77 4.03
C CYS A 21 -3.68 -6.01 3.65
N ASN A 22 -2.79 -5.85 2.67
CA ASN A 22 -1.92 -6.95 2.21
C ASN A 22 -0.92 -7.46 3.26
N ARG A 23 -0.65 -6.70 4.33
CA ARG A 23 0.22 -7.18 5.41
C ARG A 23 -0.53 -8.23 6.23
N THR A 24 -0.04 -9.48 6.21
CA THR A 24 -0.69 -10.64 6.87
C THR A 24 -0.99 -10.38 8.35
N LEU A 25 -0.06 -9.77 9.09
CA LEU A 25 -0.26 -9.44 10.52
C LEU A 25 -1.20 -8.25 10.77
N CYS A 26 -1.62 -7.52 9.72
CA CYS A 26 -2.49 -6.35 9.84
C CYS A 26 -3.93 -6.68 9.42
N GLN A 27 -4.13 -7.08 8.16
CA GLN A 27 -5.44 -7.45 7.58
C GLN A 27 -6.57 -6.44 7.87
N CYS A 28 -6.22 -5.18 8.17
CA CYS A 28 -7.19 -4.12 8.46
C CYS A 28 -7.81 -3.59 7.17
N ALA A 29 -9.10 -3.26 7.24
CA ALA A 29 -9.84 -2.60 6.17
C ALA A 29 -10.17 -1.16 6.59
N PRO A 30 -10.29 -0.21 5.64
CA PRO A 30 -10.13 -0.40 4.19
C PRO A 30 -8.68 -0.25 3.71
N ALA A 31 -8.28 -1.06 2.73
CA ALA A 31 -7.02 -0.90 2.01
C ALA A 31 -7.16 0.15 0.89
N ARG A 32 -6.62 1.35 1.14
CA ARG A 32 -6.78 2.55 0.29
C ARG A 32 -5.55 2.91 -0.55
N TRP A 33 -4.40 2.33 -0.21
CA TRP A 33 -3.12 2.68 -0.82
C TRP A 33 -2.59 1.54 -1.65
N TYR A 34 -2.44 1.76 -2.95
CA TYR A 34 -1.85 0.80 -3.86
C TYR A 34 -0.33 0.92 -3.84
N ASN A 35 0.36 -0.19 -3.59
CA ASN A 35 1.81 -0.27 -3.65
C ASN A 35 2.26 -0.72 -5.04
N HIS A 36 3.06 0.12 -5.71
CA HIS A 36 3.59 -0.17 -7.03
C HIS A 36 4.70 -1.23 -7.06
N GLY A 37 5.36 -1.48 -5.92
CA GLY A 37 6.38 -2.52 -5.80
C GLY A 37 5.79 -3.93 -5.63
N SER A 38 4.66 -4.06 -4.92
CA SER A 38 4.02 -5.36 -4.64
C SER A 38 2.70 -5.60 -5.39
N TYR A 39 2.22 -4.62 -6.16
CA TYR A 39 0.96 -4.68 -6.91
C TYR A 39 -0.27 -5.00 -6.03
N ALA A 40 -0.27 -4.53 -4.78
CA ALA A 40 -1.30 -4.85 -3.78
C ALA A 40 -1.72 -3.62 -2.96
N TRP A 41 -2.90 -3.71 -2.32
CA TRP A 41 -3.48 -2.63 -1.53
C TRP A 41 -3.18 -2.74 -0.03
N TYR A 42 -2.92 -1.60 0.60
CA TYR A 42 -2.55 -1.47 2.01
C TYR A 42 -3.43 -0.42 2.70
N CYS A 43 -3.58 -0.55 4.02
CA CYS A 43 -4.19 0.48 4.86
C CYS A 43 -3.23 1.67 5.07
N ASP A 44 -3.78 2.77 5.57
CA ASP A 44 -3.04 4.00 5.89
C ASP A 44 -1.81 3.74 6.78
N ASP A 45 -1.98 3.00 7.89
CA ASP A 45 -0.89 2.75 8.83
C ASP A 45 0.25 1.90 8.23
N CYS A 46 -0.09 0.88 7.42
CA CYS A 46 0.94 0.07 6.78
C CYS A 46 1.65 0.87 5.69
N ARG A 47 0.94 1.78 5.00
CA ARG A 47 1.58 2.70 4.07
C ARG A 47 2.58 3.59 4.82
N ASP A 48 2.23 4.15 5.97
CA ASP A 48 3.15 5.02 6.73
C ASP A 48 4.38 4.30 7.27
N GLN A 49 4.24 3.04 7.68
CA GLN A 49 5.38 2.24 8.13
C GLN A 49 6.31 1.80 6.99
N ILE A 50 5.75 1.46 5.83
CA ILE A 50 6.54 0.98 4.69
C ILE A 50 7.13 2.15 3.90
N TYR A 51 6.37 3.24 3.78
CA TYR A 51 6.74 4.45 3.05
C TYR A 51 7.21 5.54 4.00
N ASP A 52 8.07 5.17 4.94
CA ASP A 52 8.79 6.10 5.79
C ASP A 52 9.90 6.83 5.01
N ALA A 53 10.72 7.62 5.70
CA ALA A 53 11.81 8.36 5.06
C ALA A 53 12.78 7.42 4.31
N VAL A 54 13.02 6.22 4.85
CA VAL A 54 13.92 5.23 4.27
C VAL A 54 13.25 4.59 3.05
N GLY A 55 12.03 4.08 3.19
CA GLY A 55 11.26 3.49 2.10
C GLY A 55 11.07 4.44 0.92
N ARG A 56 10.86 5.72 1.18
CA ARG A 56 10.82 6.76 0.13
C ARG A 56 12.16 6.91 -0.58
N LEU A 57 13.26 7.05 0.17
CA LEU A 57 14.61 7.15 -0.42
C LEU A 57 14.95 5.92 -1.27
N HIS A 58 14.61 4.73 -0.79
CA HIS A 58 14.80 3.48 -1.55
C HIS A 58 13.98 3.48 -2.84
N TRP A 59 12.72 3.89 -2.79
CA TRP A 59 11.89 4.00 -3.98
C TRP A 59 12.47 4.97 -5.01
N GLU A 60 12.87 6.16 -4.58
CA GLU A 60 13.46 7.18 -5.47
C GLU A 60 14.79 6.71 -6.08
N ARG A 61 15.58 5.95 -5.32
CA ARG A 61 16.86 5.39 -5.80
C ARG A 61 16.67 4.23 -6.77
N ASP A 62 15.77 3.30 -6.45
CA ASP A 62 15.59 2.07 -7.22
C ASP A 62 14.69 2.31 -8.45
N PHE A 63 13.79 3.29 -8.38
CA PHE A 63 12.88 3.70 -9.45
C PHE A 63 12.99 5.22 -9.76
N PRO A 64 14.16 5.72 -10.18
CA PRO A 64 14.40 7.16 -10.36
C PRO A 64 13.58 7.78 -11.50
N ASN A 65 13.10 6.95 -12.42
CA ASN A 65 12.26 7.37 -13.55
C ASN A 65 10.76 7.10 -13.31
N ALA A 66 10.37 6.65 -12.11
CA ALA A 66 8.96 6.48 -11.81
C ALA A 66 8.27 7.84 -11.80
N GLY A 67 7.27 8.01 -12.66
CA GLY A 67 6.39 9.19 -12.66
C GLY A 67 5.36 9.18 -11.53
N HIS A 68 5.58 8.38 -10.48
CA HIS A 68 4.68 8.19 -9.36
C HIS A 68 5.44 7.75 -8.09
N PRO A 69 4.90 8.03 -6.90
CA PRO A 69 5.44 7.50 -5.65
C PRO A 69 5.23 5.98 -5.55
N MET A 70 5.84 5.37 -4.53
CA MET A 70 5.67 3.94 -4.24
C MET A 70 4.23 3.58 -3.92
N PHE A 71 3.52 4.49 -3.23
CA PHE A 71 2.12 4.33 -2.87
C PHE A 71 1.27 5.45 -3.45
N GLU A 72 0.19 5.07 -4.13
CA GLU A 72 -0.81 5.99 -4.67
C GLU A 72 -2.22 5.53 -4.26
N THR A 73 -3.16 6.47 -4.09
CA THR A 73 -4.58 6.12 -4.03
C THR A 73 -5.14 5.91 -5.45
N ARG A 74 -6.32 5.28 -5.56
CA ARG A 74 -7.04 5.17 -6.85
C ARG A 74 -7.24 6.54 -7.51
N GLU A 75 -7.54 7.56 -6.72
CA GLU A 75 -7.76 8.92 -7.21
C GLU A 75 -6.47 9.51 -7.80
N MET A 76 -5.32 9.31 -7.15
CA MET A 76 -4.02 9.75 -7.67
C MET A 76 -3.66 9.07 -8.99
N MET A 77 -3.81 7.74 -9.06
CA MET A 77 -3.58 6.98 -10.30
C MET A 77 -4.48 7.45 -11.44
N ASN A 78 -5.78 7.67 -11.15
CA ASN A 78 -6.73 8.18 -12.13
C ASN A 78 -6.36 9.60 -12.61
N ALA A 79 -5.94 10.48 -11.70
CA ALA A 79 -5.51 11.83 -12.05
C ALA A 79 -4.28 11.81 -12.98
N ARG A 80 -3.34 10.89 -12.76
CA ARG A 80 -2.16 10.70 -13.60
C ARG A 80 -2.48 10.10 -14.97
N GLY A 81 -3.40 9.13 -15.03
CA GLY A 81 -3.81 8.46 -16.28
C GLY A 81 -4.69 9.32 -17.20
N ARG A 82 -5.24 10.44 -16.70
CA ARG A 82 -6.04 11.40 -17.49
C ARG A 82 -5.20 12.41 -18.28
N ARG A 83 -3.89 12.19 -18.42
CA ARG A 83 -2.94 13.12 -19.03
C ARG A 83 -2.53 12.72 -20.43
#